data_AF-A0A970TY11-F1
#
_entry.id   AF-A0A970TY11-F1
#
_cell.length_a   1.000
_cell.length_b   1.000
_cell.length_c   1.000
_cell.angle_alpha   90.00
_cell.angle_beta   90.00
_cell.angle_gamma   90.00
#
_symmetry.space_group_name_H-M   'P 1'
#
loop_
_entity.id
_entity.type
_entity.pdbx_description
1 polymer ?
#
loop_
_entity_poly.entity_id
_entity_poly.type
_entity_poly.pdbx_seq_one_letter_code
_entity_poly.pdbx_strand_id
1 'polypeptide(L)' 'MSHHHFTRDDRIKLESLKSQGLSNRQIAQILGFHKSSMGRELRRNSVRRR' A
#
# COMPACT_ATOMS: atom_id res chain seq x y z
N MET A 1 -10.44 10.87 13.26
CA MET A 1 -9.83 10.34 12.03
C MET A 1 -10.21 8.87 11.92
N SER A 2 -10.95 8.48 10.88
CA SER A 2 -11.28 7.07 10.65
C SER A 2 -9.98 6.30 10.36
N HIS A 3 -9.69 5.26 11.16
CA HIS A 3 -8.55 4.38 10.92
C HIS A 3 -8.87 3.48 9.74
N HIS A 4 -8.54 3.93 8.52
CA HIS A 4 -8.63 3.08 7.33
C HIS A 4 -7.49 2.06 7.34
N HIS A 5 -7.84 0.80 7.51
CA HIS A 5 -6.94 -0.32 7.32
C HIS A 5 -6.88 -0.71 5.84
N PHE A 6 -5.72 -1.19 5.40
CA PHE A 6 -5.59 -1.77 4.07
C PHE A 6 -6.44 -3.04 4.01
N THR A 7 -7.41 -3.04 3.11
CA THR A 7 -8.20 -4.22 2.78
C THR A 7 -7.38 -5.16 1.90
N ARG A 8 -7.93 -6.35 1.63
CA ARG A 8 -7.32 -7.28 0.67
C ARG A 8 -7.24 -6.66 -0.73
N ASP A 9 -8.28 -5.95 -1.15
CA ASP A 9 -8.36 -5.33 -2.46
C ASP A 9 -7.34 -4.20 -2.60
N ASP A 10 -7.13 -3.40 -1.55
CA ASP A 10 -6.08 -2.38 -1.53
C ASP A 10 -4.69 -3.00 -1.73
N ARG A 11 -4.44 -4.17 -1.14
CA ARG A 11 -3.16 -4.88 -1.30
C ARG A 11 -2.98 -5.43 -2.71
N ILE A 12 -4.03 -6.03 -3.28
CA ILE A 12 -4.00 -6.52 -4.68
C ILE A 12 -3.71 -5.35 -5.62
N LYS A 13 -4.39 -4.22 -5.41
CA LYS A 13 -4.21 -3.01 -6.21
C LYS A 13 -2.81 -2.41 -6.01
N LEU A 14 -2.29 -2.40 -4.79
CA LEU A 14 -0.92 -1.98 -4.48
C LEU A 14 0.11 -2.84 -5.21
N GLU A 15 -0.04 -4.17 -5.22
CA GLU A 15 0.86 -5.08 -5.91
C GLU A 15 0.81 -4.88 -7.44
N SER A 16 -0.39 -4.70 -8.00
CA SER A 16 -0.58 -4.39 -9.43
C SER A 16 0.06 -3.05 -9.83
N LEU A 17 -0.13 -1.99 -9.03
CA LEU A 17 0.50 -0.70 -9.32
C LEU A 17 2.02 -0.77 -9.13
N LYS A 18 2.50 -1.64 -8.25
CA LYS A 18 3.94 -1.89 -8.10
C LYS A 18 4.55 -2.60 -9.29
N SER A 19 3.88 -3.60 -9.86
CA SER A 19 4.37 -4.28 -11.06
C SER A 19 4.39 -3.36 -12.28
N GLN A 20 3.53 -2.34 -12.31
CA GLN A 20 3.55 -1.27 -13.31
C GLN A 20 4.70 -0.26 -13.11
N GLY A 21 5.52 -0.41 -12.06
CA GLY A 21 6.68 0.45 -11.81
C GLY A 21 6.35 1.77 -11.09
N LEU A 22 5.14 1.94 -10.56
CA LEU A 22 4.80 3.17 -9.86
C LEU A 22 5.58 3.32 -8.54
N SER A 23 5.96 4.56 -8.26
CA SER A 23 6.55 4.92 -6.97
C SER A 23 5.53 4.78 -5.85
N ASN A 24 6.01 4.53 -4.64
CA ASN A 24 5.18 4.49 -3.44
C ASN A 24 4.28 5.74 -3.38
N ARG A 25 4.86 6.94 -3.53
CA ARG A 25 4.12 8.20 -3.45
C ARG A 25 2.91 8.25 -4.38
N GLN A 26 3.07 7.81 -5.64
CA GLN A 26 1.97 7.76 -6.60
C GLN A 26 0.89 6.76 -6.16
N ILE A 27 1.30 5.59 -5.70
CA ILE A 27 0.38 4.55 -5.20
C ILE A 27 -0.43 5.08 -4.00
N ALA A 28 0.18 5.84 -3.09
CA ALA A 28 -0.53 6.47 -1.96
C ALA A 28 -1.63 7.42 -2.44
N GLN A 29 -1.33 8.25 -3.44
CA GLN A 29 -2.29 9.19 -4.01
C GLN A 29 -3.45 8.44 -4.70
N ILE A 30 -3.13 7.38 -5.46
CA ILE A 30 -4.14 6.57 -6.17
C ILE A 30 -5.05 5.82 -5.19
N LEU A 31 -4.49 5.23 -4.14
CA LEU A 31 -5.24 4.45 -3.15
C LEU A 31 -5.86 5.33 -2.05
N GLY A 32 -5.62 6.65 -2.05
CA GLY A 32 -6.15 7.57 -1.04
C GLY A 32 -5.54 7.40 0.35
N PHE A 33 -4.34 6.81 0.47
CA PHE A 33 -3.66 6.60 1.75
C PHE A 33 -2.52 7.61 1.96
N HIS A 34 -2.30 7.97 3.22
CA HIS A 34 -1.12 8.74 3.59
C HIS A 34 0.18 7.91 3.41
N LYS A 35 1.27 8.57 3.01
CA LYS A 35 2.59 7.97 2.81
C LYS A 35 3.07 7.11 3.99
N SER A 36 2.80 7.54 5.23
CA SER A 36 3.18 6.79 6.44
C SER A 36 2.34 5.52 6.65
N SER A 37 1.09 5.49 6.22
CA SER A 37 0.24 4.29 6.29
C SER A 37 0.72 3.23 5.30
N MET A 38 1.05 3.65 4.09
CA MET A 38 1.60 2.76 3.06
C MET A 38 2.98 2.22 3.44
N GLY A 39 3.87 3.05 3.99
CA GLY A 39 5.18 2.57 4.48
C GLY A 39 5.04 1.50 5.57
N ARG A 40 4.08 1.67 6.49
CA ARG A 40 3.75 0.65 7.50
C ARG A 40 3.18 -0.62 6.87
N GLU A 41 2.33 -0.49 5.85
CA GLU A 41 1.77 -1.64 5.12
C GLU A 41 2.83 -2.43 4.36
N LEU A 42 3.70 -1.76 3.62
CA LEU A 42 4.81 -2.39 2.90
C LEU A 42 5.72 -3.16 3.86
N ARG A 43 6.04 -2.57 5.02
CA ARG A 43 6.84 -3.25 6.05
C ARG A 43 6.12 -4.46 6.64
N ARG A 44 4.79 -4.41 6.83
CA ARG A 44 4.02 -5.57 7.30
C ARG A 44 4.00 -6.69 6.27
N ASN A 45 3.82 -6.36 4.99
CA ASN A 45 3.81 -7.36 3.92
C ASN A 45 5.21 -7.92 3.62
N SER A 46 6.29 -7.15 3.82
CA SER A 46 7.66 -7.67 3.68
C SER A 46 8.03 -8.66 4.78
N VAL A 47 7.53 -8.46 6.01
CA VAL A 47 7.77 -9.39 7.13
C VAL A 47 6.99 -10.70 6.96
N ARG A 48 5.82 -10.67 6.31
CA ARG A 48 4.97 -11.86 6.09
C ARG A 48 5.31 -12.69 4.85
N ARG A 49 6.29 -12.28 4.03
CA ARG A 49 6.73 -13.03 2.83
C ARG A 49 7.91 -14.01 3.10
N ARG A 50 8.10 -14.45 4.35
CA ARG A 50 8.97 -15.59 4.72
C ARG A 50 8.11 -16.78 5.12
#